data_AF-A0AAU7LLD6-F1
#
_entry.id   AF-A0AAU7LLD6-F1
#
_cell.length_a   1.000
_cell.length_b   1.000
_cell.length_c   1.000
_cell.angle_alpha   90.00
_cell.angle_beta   90.00
_cell.angle_gamma   90.00
#
_symmetry.space_group_name_H-M   'P 1'
#
loop_
_entity.id
_entity.type
_entity.pdbx_description
1 polymer ?
#
loop_
_entity_poly.entity_id
_entity_poly.type
_entity_poly.pdbx_seq_one_letter_code
_entity_poly.pdbx_strand_id
1 'polypeptide(L)'
;MLAQFEDRDAGGFFFIRHDAPALIHRLKTGLDAATPSGNGTAALALLALSDKLDAPQAAKYRLAAERCVRVFAATVLNDPASFPRLLQTAELLQTAPAVAAAGDALIPAPAAAG
;
A
#
# COMPACT_ATOMS: atom_id res chain seq x y z
N MET A 1 0.23 10.12 -8.51
CA MET A 1 0.15 8.82 -7.81
C MET A 1 -1.05 8.75 -6.88
N LEU A 2 -0.97 9.20 -5.62
CA LEU A 2 -2.04 9.03 -4.63
C LEU A 2 -3.43 9.50 -5.11
N ALA A 3 -3.54 10.72 -5.63
CA ALA A 3 -4.81 11.30 -6.06
C ALA A 3 -5.49 10.56 -7.22
N GLN A 4 -4.77 9.72 -7.97
CA GLN A 4 -5.29 9.07 -9.17
C GLN A 4 -5.50 7.56 -9.00
N PHE A 5 -4.80 6.91 -8.06
CA PHE A 5 -4.77 5.45 -7.98
C PHE A 5 -5.06 4.88 -6.58
N GLU A 6 -4.93 5.67 -5.51
CA GLU A 6 -5.08 5.17 -4.15
C GLU A 6 -6.53 4.79 -3.84
N ASP A 7 -6.72 3.60 -3.28
CA ASP A 7 -7.97 3.26 -2.62
C ASP A 7 -7.95 3.84 -1.20
N ARG A 8 -8.59 5.01 -1.03
CA ARG A 8 -8.66 5.71 0.25
C ARG A 8 -9.59 5.05 1.27
N ASP A 9 -10.34 4.03 0.86
CA ASP A 9 -11.25 3.31 1.75
C ASP A 9 -10.59 2.02 2.25
N ALA A 10 -10.04 1.21 1.34
CA ALA A 10 -9.44 -0.09 1.71
C ALA A 10 -7.90 -0.09 1.77
N GLY A 11 -7.23 0.93 1.23
CA GLY A 11 -5.76 0.94 1.06
C GLY A 11 -5.29 0.25 -0.23
N GLY A 12 -4.03 0.48 -0.57
CA GLY A 12 -3.44 0.03 -1.83
C GLY A 12 -3.83 0.91 -3.03
N PHE A 13 -3.51 0.43 -4.23
CA PHE A 13 -3.55 1.17 -5.48
C PHE A 13 -4.18 0.34 -6.59
N PHE A 14 -5.15 0.93 -7.27
CA PHE A 14 -5.72 0.34 -8.49
C PHE A 14 -4.76 0.48 -9.66
N PHE A 15 -4.80 -0.48 -10.57
CA PHE A 15 -4.02 -0.43 -11.81
C PHE A 15 -4.46 0.72 -12.74
N ILE A 16 -5.72 1.14 -12.65
CA ILE A 16 -6.33 2.14 -13.53
C ILE A 16 -6.77 3.35 -12.72
N ARG A 17 -6.62 4.55 -13.31
CA ARG A 17 -6.99 5.83 -12.70
C ARG A 17 -8.46 5.89 -12.29
N HIS A 18 -8.78 6.72 -11.28
CA HIS A 18 -10.16 6.91 -10.81
C HIS A 18 -11.13 7.49 -11.84
N ASP A 19 -10.64 8.21 -12.85
CA ASP A 19 -11.43 8.85 -13.90
C ASP A 19 -11.57 8.00 -15.17
N ALA A 20 -11.10 6.75 -15.15
CA ALA A 20 -11.35 5.81 -16.23
C ALA A 20 -12.83 5.38 -16.26
N PRO A 21 -13.34 4.93 -17.43
CA PRO A 21 -14.69 4.37 -17.53
C PRO A 21 -14.93 3.28 -16.50
N ALA A 22 -16.16 3.22 -15.96
CA ALA A 22 -16.53 2.24 -14.94
C ALA A 22 -16.31 0.81 -15.48
N LEU A 23 -15.40 0.07 -14.83
CA LEU A 23 -15.14 -1.33 -15.12
C LEU A 23 -15.86 -2.22 -14.11
N ILE A 24 -16.29 -3.40 -14.56
CA ILE A 24 -16.90 -4.43 -13.71
C ILE A 24 -15.93 -4.84 -12.58
N HIS A 25 -14.63 -4.86 -12.86
CA HIS A 25 -13.59 -5.21 -11.89
C HIS A 25 -12.36 -4.32 -12.06
N ARG A 26 -11.89 -3.70 -10.97
CA ARG A 26 -10.66 -2.88 -10.94
C ARG A 26 -9.55 -3.67 -10.27
N LEU A 27 -8.50 -3.98 -11.02
CA LEU A 27 -7.39 -4.79 -10.52
C LEU A 27 -6.58 -4.05 -9.45
N LYS A 28 -6.37 -4.74 -8.32
CA LYS A 28 -5.50 -4.33 -7.21
C LYS A 28 -4.59 -5.50 -6.82
N THR A 29 -3.45 -5.63 -7.49
CA THR A 29 -2.53 -6.78 -7.31
C THR A 29 -1.34 -6.43 -6.40
N GLY A 30 -1.10 -7.29 -5.41
CA GLY A 30 0.12 -7.31 -4.59
C GLY A 30 1.12 -8.40 -4.99
N LEU A 31 0.71 -9.37 -5.81
CA LEU A 31 1.51 -10.53 -6.20
C LEU A 31 2.70 -10.12 -7.07
N ASP A 32 3.90 -10.45 -6.63
CA ASP A 32 5.10 -10.32 -7.45
C ASP A 32 5.25 -11.59 -8.31
N ALA A 33 5.27 -11.42 -9.64
CA ALA A 33 5.44 -12.52 -10.60
C ALA A 33 6.74 -12.31 -11.41
N ALA A 34 6.72 -12.56 -12.71
CA ALA A 34 7.85 -12.21 -13.59
C ALA A 34 8.22 -10.71 -13.53
N THR A 35 7.24 -9.86 -13.18
CA THR A 35 7.43 -8.44 -12.88
C THR A 35 7.02 -8.12 -11.45
N PRO A 36 7.67 -7.14 -10.80
CA PRO A 36 7.21 -6.62 -9.50
C PRO A 36 5.76 -6.12 -9.56
N SER A 37 5.03 -6.31 -8.47
CA SER A 37 3.67 -5.83 -8.30
C SER A 37 3.61 -4.31 -8.27
N GLY A 38 2.53 -3.74 -8.82
CA GLY A 38 2.29 -2.30 -8.76
C GLY A 38 2.12 -1.81 -7.32
N ASN A 39 1.42 -2.56 -6.48
CA ASN A 39 1.21 -2.19 -5.08
C ASN A 39 2.49 -2.26 -4.24
N GLY A 40 3.25 -3.36 -4.33
CA GLY A 40 4.52 -3.48 -3.61
C GLY A 40 5.55 -2.44 -4.08
N THR A 41 5.59 -2.15 -5.38
CA THR A 41 6.45 -1.10 -5.92
C THR A 41 6.05 0.29 -5.45
N ALA A 42 4.75 0.61 -5.46
CA ALA A 42 4.23 1.88 -5.00
C ALA A 42 4.48 2.09 -3.50
N ALA A 43 4.17 1.08 -2.67
CA ALA A 43 4.35 1.17 -1.22
C ALA A 43 5.82 1.43 -0.85
N LEU A 44 6.75 0.68 -1.46
CA LEU A 44 8.19 0.88 -1.23
C LEU A 44 8.65 2.28 -1.65
N ALA A 45 8.22 2.75 -2.83
CA ALA A 45 8.61 4.06 -3.35
C ALA A 45 8.06 5.21 -2.47
N LEU A 46 6.84 5.07 -1.97
CA LEU A 46 6.21 6.06 -1.08
C LEU A 46 6.90 6.11 0.29
N LEU A 47 7.27 4.96 0.85
CA LEU A 47 8.05 4.90 2.08
C LEU A 47 9.44 5.53 1.89
N ALA A 48 10.15 5.17 0.82
CA ALA A 48 11.46 5.78 0.53
C ALA A 48 11.36 7.30 0.26
N LEU A 49 10.21 7.79 -0.22
CA LEU A 49 9.96 9.21 -0.41
C LEU A 49 9.61 9.91 0.91
N SER A 50 8.92 9.24 1.85
CA SER A 50 8.61 9.86 3.15
C SER A 50 9.87 10.21 3.93
N ASP A 51 10.93 9.42 3.80
CA ASP A 51 12.20 9.67 4.50
C ASP A 51 12.97 10.89 3.96
N LYS A 52 12.55 11.45 2.82
CA LYS A 52 13.23 12.55 2.13
C LYS A 52 12.46 13.88 2.19
N LEU A 53 11.34 13.91 2.89
CA LEU A 53 10.41 15.04 2.87
C LEU A 53 10.11 15.56 4.27
N ASP A 54 9.63 16.79 4.33
CA ASP A 54 9.18 17.40 5.58
C ASP A 54 7.97 16.67 6.17
N ALA A 55 7.83 16.77 7.50
CA ALA A 55 6.91 15.98 8.31
C ALA A 55 5.46 15.86 7.76
N PRO A 56 4.79 16.94 7.28
CA PRO A 56 3.41 16.82 6.81
C PRO A 56 3.30 15.93 5.56
N GLN A 57 4.27 16.04 4.66
CA GLN A 57 4.26 15.32 3.39
C GLN A 57 4.81 13.89 3.58
N ALA A 58 5.80 13.73 4.47
CA ALA A 58 6.32 12.45 4.91
C ALA A 58 5.23 11.58 5.54
N ALA A 59 4.46 12.12 6.50
CA ALA A 59 3.39 11.40 7.17
C ALA A 59 2.34 10.87 6.18
N LYS A 60 1.97 11.68 5.18
CA LYS A 60 1.01 11.29 4.13
C LYS A 60 1.50 10.09 3.32
N TYR A 61 2.75 10.09 2.88
CA TYR A 61 3.29 9.00 2.06
C TYR A 61 3.58 7.73 2.87
N ARG A 62 4.06 7.88 4.11
CA ARG A 62 4.23 6.76 5.04
C ARG A 62 2.90 6.08 5.33
N LEU A 63 1.84 6.86 5.62
CA LEU A 63 0.49 6.33 5.86
C LEU A 63 -0.04 5.56 4.65
N ALA A 64 0.15 6.07 3.43
CA ALA A 64 -0.27 5.38 2.21
C ALA A 64 0.48 4.05 2.01
N ALA A 65 1.78 4.01 2.32
CA ALA A 65 2.58 2.78 2.29
C ALA A 65 2.10 1.76 3.33
N GLU A 66 1.86 2.19 4.57
CA GLU A 66 1.32 1.33 5.65
C GLU A 66 -0.04 0.74 5.29
N ARG A 67 -0.95 1.56 4.78
CA ARG A 67 -2.28 1.11 4.34
C ARG A 67 -2.20 0.11 3.19
N CYS A 68 -1.25 0.31 2.27
CA CYS A 68 -0.99 -0.65 1.20
C CYS A 68 -0.46 -1.98 1.75
N VAL A 69 0.46 -2.00 2.70
CA VAL A 69 0.93 -3.25 3.31
C VAL A 69 -0.21 -3.95 4.05
N ARG A 70 -1.02 -3.20 4.80
CA ARG A 70 -2.11 -3.74 5.62
C ARG A 70 -3.20 -4.44 4.79
N VAL A 71 -3.59 -3.90 3.64
CA VAL A 71 -4.65 -4.51 2.81
C VAL A 71 -4.26 -5.89 2.26
N PHE A 72 -2.96 -6.17 2.12
CA PHE A 72 -2.46 -7.46 1.65
C PHE A 72 -1.94 -8.37 2.78
N ALA A 73 -1.97 -7.92 4.04
CA ALA A 73 -1.32 -8.63 5.14
C ALA A 73 -1.79 -10.10 5.27
N ALA A 74 -3.09 -10.37 5.16
CA ALA A 74 -3.62 -11.73 5.24
C ALA A 74 -3.07 -12.63 4.11
N THR A 75 -3.03 -12.11 2.88
CA THR A 75 -2.52 -12.87 1.72
C THR A 75 -1.01 -13.08 1.81
N VAL A 76 -0.26 -12.07 2.23
CA VAL A 76 1.19 -12.14 2.45
C VAL A 76 1.51 -13.17 3.53
N LEU A 77 0.77 -13.22 4.64
CA LEU A 77 0.98 -14.20 5.70
C LEU A 77 0.70 -15.64 5.24
N ASN A 78 -0.22 -15.82 4.30
CA ASN A 78 -0.56 -17.13 3.77
C ASN A 78 0.47 -17.66 2.75
N ASP A 79 1.07 -16.78 1.95
CA ASP A 79 2.10 -17.16 0.97
C ASP A 79 3.21 -16.10 0.85
N PRO A 80 4.11 -15.98 1.84
CA PRO A 80 5.10 -14.89 1.91
C PRO A 80 6.02 -14.82 0.68
N ALA A 81 6.40 -15.97 0.12
CA ALA A 81 7.36 -16.07 -0.98
C ALA A 81 6.87 -15.37 -2.26
N SER A 82 5.56 -15.22 -2.41
CA SER A 82 4.91 -14.58 -3.56
C SER A 82 4.79 -13.05 -3.43
N PHE A 83 5.14 -12.46 -2.28
CA PHE A 83 5.00 -11.02 -2.02
C PHE A 83 6.28 -10.34 -1.47
N PRO A 84 7.48 -10.61 -2.02
CA PRO A 84 8.74 -10.06 -1.53
C PRO A 84 8.76 -8.52 -1.43
N ARG A 85 8.11 -7.78 -2.34
CA ARG A 85 8.10 -6.30 -2.29
C ARG A 85 7.26 -5.75 -1.13
N LEU A 86 6.13 -6.39 -0.84
CA LEU A 86 5.29 -6.01 0.30
C LEU A 86 5.95 -6.40 1.62
N LEU A 87 6.61 -7.56 1.69
CA LEU A 87 7.40 -7.98 2.85
C LEU A 87 8.54 -7.00 3.14
N GLN A 88 9.33 -6.64 2.12
CA GLN A 88 10.39 -5.65 2.24
C GLN A 88 9.85 -4.32 2.79
N THR A 89 8.70 -3.87 2.27
CA THR A 89 8.08 -2.62 2.74
C THR A 89 7.61 -2.75 4.20
N ALA A 90 7.04 -3.90 4.58
CA ALA A 90 6.61 -4.17 5.95
C ALA A 90 7.77 -4.19 6.95
N GLU A 91 8.93 -4.72 6.55
CA GLU A 91 10.15 -4.73 7.36
C GLU A 91 10.70 -3.32 7.55
N LEU A 92 10.77 -2.52 6.48
CA LEU A 92 11.22 -1.12 6.55
C LEU A 92 10.30 -0.27 7.42
N LEU A 93 8.98 -0.50 7.38
CA LEU A 93 8.03 0.22 8.24
C LEU A 93 8.22 -0.07 9.73
N GLN A 94 8.70 -1.26 10.10
CA GLN A 94 8.97 -1.64 11.48
C GLN A 94 10.28 -1.05 12.02
N THR A 95 11.25 -0.79 11.14
CA THR A 95 12.58 -0.29 11.50
C THR A 95 12.70 1.23 11.39
N ALA A 96 11.84 1.86 10.58
CA ALA A 96 11.79 3.31 10.45
C ALA A 96 11.17 3.98 11.70
N PRO A 97 11.74 5.09 12.19
CA PRO A 97 11.15 5.82 13.31
C PRO A 97 9.71 6.25 12.96
N ALA A 98 8.79 6.02 13.89
CA ALA A 98 7.40 6.40 13.70
C ALA A 98 7.30 7.92 13.54
N VAL A 99 6.99 8.38 12.32
CA VAL A 99 6.51 9.75 12.11
C VAL A 99 5.16 9.81 12.80
N ALA A 100 5.03 10.65 13.84
CA ALA A 100 3.79 10.82 14.59
C ALA A 100 2.64 11.20 13.63
N ALA A 101 1.85 10.20 13.23
CA ALA A 101 0.68 10.41 12.39
C ALA A 101 -0.50 10.76 13.30
N ALA A 102 -1.04 11.97 13.13
CA ALA A 102 -2.32 12.35 13.70
C ALA A 102 -3.44 11.61 12.96
N GLY A 103 -4.27 10.87 13.70
CA GLY A 103 -5.55 10.34 13.22
C GLY A 103 -5.56 8.84 12.99
N ASP A 104 -5.72 8.09 14.07
CA ASP A 104 -6.17 6.70 14.06
C ASP A 104 -7.64 6.64 13.60
N ALA A 105 -7.84 6.46 12.30
CA ALA A 105 -9.09 5.90 11.79
C ALA A 105 -8.79 4.44 11.45
N LEU A 106 -9.13 3.58 12.39
CA LEU A 106 -9.09 2.13 12.28
C LEU A 106 -9.93 1.69 11.06
N ILE A 107 -9.27 1.39 9.94
CA ILE A 107 -9.94 0.79 8.78
C ILE A 107 -10.03 -0.71 9.03
N PRO A 108 -11.24 -1.30 9.03
CA PRO A 108 -11.41 -2.73 9.26
C PRO A 108 -10.67 -3.55 8.18
N ALA A 109 -10.12 -4.69 8.59
CA ALA A 109 -9.45 -5.62 7.68
C ALA A 109 -10.37 -5.96 6.48
N PRO A 110 -9.82 -6.11 5.26
CA PRO A 110 -10.63 -6.46 4.11
C PRO A 110 -11.34 -7.80 4.36
N ALA A 111 -12.66 -7.83 4.13
CA ALA A 111 -13.44 -9.05 4.18
C ALA A 111 -12.85 -10.06 3.18
N ALA A 112 -12.54 -11.27 3.66
CA ALA A 112 -12.06 -12.35 2.83
C ALA A 112 -13.07 -12.59 1.69
N ALA A 113 -12.60 -12.44 0.44
CA ALA A 113 -13.38 -12.85 -0.73
C ALA A 113 -13.46 -14.38 -0.72
N GLY A 114 -14.67 -14.91 -0.47
CA GLY A 114 -15.03 -16.31 -0.69
C GLY A 114 -15.50 -16.57 -2.11
#